data_AF-A0AB73NC81-F1
#
_entry.id   AF-A0AB73NC81-F1
#
_cell.length_a   1.000
_cell.length_b   1.000
_cell.length_c   1.000
_cell.angle_alpha   90.00
_cell.angle_beta   90.00
_cell.angle_gamma   90.00
#
_symmetry.space_group_name_H-M   'P 1'
#
loop_
_entity.id
_entity.type
_entity.pdbx_description
1 polymer ?
#
loop_
_entity_poly.entity_id
_entity_poly.type
_entity_poly.pdbx_seq_one_letter_code
_entity_poly.pdbx_strand_id
1 'polypeptide(L)'
;MLQSVETVRDLVRMVLLSVCLADVLVLGMALVFWIRSRIHEIGTLLALGIGKMQIIAQFAIETGLMAVVAALCSLGTGSLLSGYVSSLLLHDSGVAPLESLQVEALPPEQTLLILLLGCAVIAIALAVSCAAVLAKSPKSILSSMR
;
A
#
# COMPACT_ATOMS: atom_id res chain seq x y z
N MET A 1 -25.27 6.48 27.90
CA MET A 1 -23.79 6.39 27.86
C MET A 1 -23.33 5.16 27.07
N LEU A 2 -23.59 3.93 27.53
CA LEU A 2 -23.19 2.72 26.78
C LEU A 2 -23.79 2.65 25.36
N GLN A 3 -25.09 2.91 25.23
CA GLN A 3 -25.79 2.90 23.94
C GLN A 3 -25.26 3.97 22.95
N SER A 4 -24.83 5.14 23.45
CA SER A 4 -24.25 6.19 22.61
C SER A 4 -22.86 5.82 22.11
N VAL A 5 -22.05 5.15 22.93
CA VAL A 5 -20.71 4.67 22.55
C VAL A 5 -20.81 3.54 21.51
N GLU A 6 -21.80 2.68 21.63
CA GLU A 6 -22.06 1.60 20.68
C GLU A 6 -22.48 2.15 19.31
N THR A 7 -23.41 3.11 19.26
CA THR A 7 -23.81 3.76 17.99
C THR A 7 -22.64 4.47 17.29
N VAL A 8 -21.80 5.19 18.05
CA VAL A 8 -20.61 5.86 17.47
C VAL A 8 -19.62 4.83 16.93
N ARG A 9 -19.39 3.72 17.65
CA ARG A 9 -18.51 2.64 17.21
C ARG A 9 -19.00 2.02 15.91
N ASP A 10 -20.29 1.76 15.79
CA ASP A 10 -20.87 1.18 14.58
C ASP A 10 -20.81 2.14 13.39
N LEU A 11 -21.02 3.44 13.63
CA LEU A 11 -20.83 4.48 12.60
C LEU A 11 -19.39 4.50 12.08
N VAL A 12 -18.40 4.55 12.99
CA VAL A 12 -16.98 4.53 12.63
C VAL A 12 -16.64 3.26 11.86
N ARG A 13 -17.16 2.10 12.31
CA ARG A 13 -16.94 0.82 11.64
C ARG A 13 -17.51 0.80 10.23
N MET A 14 -18.72 1.33 10.02
CA MET A 14 -19.36 1.42 8.71
C MET A 14 -18.57 2.32 7.76
N VAL A 15 -18.11 3.48 8.25
CA VAL A 15 -17.25 4.39 7.48
C VAL A 15 -15.94 3.70 7.09
N LEU A 16 -15.25 3.06 8.05
CA LEU A 16 -14.00 2.34 7.77
C LEU A 16 -14.21 1.22 6.73
N LEU A 17 -15.29 0.45 6.83
CA LEU A 17 -15.60 -0.59 5.83
C LEU A 17 -15.84 0.00 4.44
N SER A 18 -16.52 1.13 4.33
CA SER A 18 -16.76 1.79 3.04
C SER A 18 -15.46 2.28 2.39
N VAL A 19 -14.55 2.82 3.19
CA VAL A 19 -13.23 3.29 2.73
C VAL A 19 -12.39 2.09 2.29
N CYS A 20 -12.31 1.03 3.10
CA CYS A 20 -11.59 -0.19 2.73
C CYS A 20 -12.12 -0.80 1.42
N LEU A 21 -13.44 -0.80 1.20
CA LEU A 21 -14.02 -1.30 -0.04
C LEU A 21 -13.59 -0.45 -1.25
N ALA A 22 -13.55 0.88 -1.10
CA ALA A 22 -13.09 1.79 -2.13
C ALA A 22 -11.58 1.58 -2.44
N ASP A 23 -10.74 1.44 -1.41
CA ASP A 23 -9.31 1.14 -1.56
C ASP A 23 -9.08 -0.17 -2.33
N VAL A 24 -9.82 -1.23 -2.01
CA VAL A 24 -9.72 -2.51 -2.74
C VAL A 24 -10.07 -2.35 -4.22
N LEU A 25 -11.10 -1.57 -4.53
CA LEU A 25 -11.49 -1.31 -5.92
C LEU A 25 -10.40 -0.52 -6.67
N VAL A 26 -9.87 0.54 -6.06
CA VAL A 26 -8.80 1.38 -6.63
C VAL A 26 -7.53 0.56 -6.82
N LEU A 27 -7.12 -0.22 -5.83
CA LEU A 27 -6.00 -1.14 -5.93
C LEU A 27 -6.22 -2.16 -7.06
N GLY A 28 -7.42 -2.74 -7.16
CA GLY A 28 -7.77 -3.65 -8.26
C GLY A 28 -7.58 -3.01 -9.64
N MET A 29 -8.07 -1.78 -9.84
CA MET A 29 -7.86 -1.05 -11.08
C MET A 29 -6.37 -0.75 -11.34
N ALA A 30 -5.64 -0.35 -10.30
CA ALA A 30 -4.21 -0.09 -10.40
C ALA A 30 -3.45 -1.35 -10.83
N LEU A 31 -3.72 -2.52 -10.22
CA LEU A 31 -3.12 -3.80 -10.60
C LEU A 31 -3.38 -4.14 -12.08
N VAL A 32 -4.59 -3.92 -12.58
CA VAL A 32 -4.95 -4.16 -13.99
C VAL A 32 -4.12 -3.30 -14.93
N PHE A 33 -4.05 -1.98 -14.68
CA PHE A 33 -3.23 -1.07 -15.49
C PHE A 33 -1.75 -1.44 -15.44
N TRP A 34 -1.29 -1.77 -14.24
CA TRP A 34 0.08 -2.10 -13.97
C TRP A 34 0.51 -3.36 -14.74
N ILE A 35 -0.31 -4.42 -14.76
CA ILE A 35 -0.07 -5.63 -15.57
C ILE A 35 -0.06 -5.34 -17.07
N ARG A 36 -0.98 -4.48 -17.54
CA ARG A 36 -1.04 -4.10 -18.96
C ARG A 36 0.22 -3.34 -19.37
N SER A 37 0.68 -2.41 -18.54
CA SER A 37 1.91 -1.63 -18.77
C SER A 37 3.14 -2.53 -18.81
N ARG A 38 3.29 -3.45 -17.84
CA ARG A 38 4.45 -4.35 -17.78
C ARG A 38 4.58 -5.26 -19.00
N ILE A 39 3.47 -5.78 -19.52
CA ILE A 39 3.51 -6.61 -20.75
C ILE A 39 4.02 -5.81 -21.95
N HIS A 40 3.62 -4.54 -22.10
CA HIS A 40 4.09 -3.68 -23.19
C HIS A 40 5.57 -3.33 -23.02
N GLU A 41 6.00 -2.99 -21.81
CA GLU A 41 7.37 -2.59 -21.50
C GLU A 41 8.36 -3.75 -21.67
N ILE A 42 8.01 -4.95 -21.19
CA ILE A 42 8.81 -6.16 -21.35
C ILE A 42 8.94 -6.55 -22.82
N GLY A 43 7.87 -6.39 -23.62
CA GLY A 43 7.90 -6.61 -25.06
C GLY A 43 8.95 -5.72 -25.76
N THR A 44 8.98 -4.43 -25.41
CA THR A 44 9.95 -3.46 -25.95
C THR A 44 11.37 -3.73 -25.46
N LEU A 45 11.57 -4.02 -24.17
CA LEU A 45 12.90 -4.30 -23.59
C LEU A 45 13.52 -5.59 -24.15
N LEU A 46 12.70 -6.61 -24.42
CA LEU A 46 13.15 -7.85 -25.03
C LEU A 46 13.51 -7.64 -26.52
N ALA A 47 12.78 -6.76 -27.23
CA ALA A 47 13.11 -6.38 -28.60
C ALA A 47 14.45 -5.60 -28.71
N LEU A 48 14.86 -4.91 -27.63
CA LEU A 48 16.15 -4.23 -27.50
C LEU A 48 17.31 -5.17 -27.08
N GLY A 49 17.04 -6.46 -26.85
CA GLY A 49 18.06 -7.46 -26.50
C GLY A 49 18.49 -7.47 -25.03
N ILE A 50 17.75 -6.80 -24.13
CA ILE A 50 18.06 -6.77 -22.69
C ILE A 50 17.65 -8.10 -22.03
N GLY A 51 18.51 -8.61 -21.14
CA GLY A 51 18.30 -9.90 -20.48
C GLY A 51 17.14 -9.88 -19.48
N LYS A 52 16.38 -10.99 -19.41
CA LYS A 52 15.20 -11.14 -18.52
C LYS A 52 15.48 -10.84 -17.04
N MET A 53 16.67 -11.23 -16.55
CA MET A 53 17.05 -11.00 -15.14
C MET A 53 17.30 -9.53 -14.83
N GLN A 54 17.80 -8.74 -15.79
CA GLN A 54 17.98 -7.29 -15.60
C GLN A 54 16.64 -6.57 -15.51
N ILE A 55 15.65 -7.00 -16.30
CA ILE A 55 14.29 -6.44 -16.25
C ILE A 55 13.64 -6.71 -14.89
N ILE A 56 13.77 -7.93 -14.36
CA ILE A 56 13.25 -8.29 -13.03
C ILE A 56 13.96 -7.48 -11.92
N ALA A 57 15.28 -7.28 -12.03
CA ALA A 57 16.03 -6.51 -11.04
C ALA A 57 15.64 -5.02 -11.04
N GLN A 58 15.54 -4.38 -12.22
CA GLN A 58 15.06 -3.01 -12.35
C GLN A 58 13.66 -2.87 -11.75
N PHE A 59 12.81 -3.85 -12.04
CA PHE A 59 11.44 -3.89 -11.57
C PHE A 59 11.32 -4.00 -10.03
N ALA A 60 12.14 -4.89 -9.43
CA ALA A 60 12.21 -5.04 -7.98
C ALA A 60 12.69 -3.76 -7.29
N ILE A 61 13.69 -3.09 -7.87
CA ILE A 61 14.23 -1.82 -7.35
C ILE A 61 13.18 -0.71 -7.42
N GLU A 62 12.51 -0.56 -8.56
CA GLU A 62 11.48 0.48 -8.76
C GLU A 62 10.33 0.32 -7.75
N THR A 63 9.85 -0.91 -7.58
CA THR A 63 8.78 -1.21 -6.62
C THR A 63 9.23 -1.06 -5.18
N GLY A 64 10.45 -1.50 -4.86
CA GLY A 64 11.04 -1.32 -3.53
C GLY A 64 11.18 0.15 -3.15
N LEU A 65 11.60 1.01 -4.10
CA LEU A 65 11.69 2.44 -3.87
C LEU A 65 10.31 3.07 -3.58
N MET A 66 9.30 2.72 -4.38
CA MET A 66 7.93 3.18 -4.15
C MET A 66 7.38 2.72 -2.79
N ALA A 67 7.69 1.49 -2.37
CA ALA A 67 7.31 0.98 -1.05
C ALA A 67 7.93 1.78 0.10
N VAL A 68 9.22 2.12 0.00
CA VAL A 68 9.91 2.94 1.00
C VAL A 68 9.30 4.33 1.10
N VAL A 69 9.05 4.98 -0.05
CA VAL A 69 8.41 6.30 -0.10
C VAL A 69 7.01 6.24 0.51
N ALA A 70 6.21 5.24 0.16
CA ALA A 70 4.86 5.06 0.70
C ALA A 70 4.89 4.83 2.23
N ALA A 71 5.83 4.04 2.74
CA ALA A 71 5.98 3.81 4.17
C ALA A 71 6.33 5.10 4.93
N LEU A 72 7.26 5.90 4.41
CA LEU A 72 7.62 7.20 4.98
C LEU A 72 6.43 8.16 4.99
N CYS A 73 5.72 8.26 3.86
CA CYS A 73 4.51 9.07 3.77
C CYS A 73 3.45 8.60 4.78
N SER A 74 3.19 7.29 4.88
CA SER A 74 2.20 6.74 5.80
C SER A 74 2.51 7.04 7.27
N LEU A 75 3.77 6.93 7.68
CA LEU A 75 4.19 7.26 9.04
C LEU A 75 4.05 8.77 9.31
N GLY A 76 4.43 9.61 8.35
CA GLY A 76 4.27 11.05 8.44
C GLY A 76 2.81 11.49 8.51
N THR A 77 1.98 11.06 7.57
CA THR A 77 0.55 11.41 7.55
C THR A 77 -0.20 10.81 8.72
N GLY A 78 0.14 9.59 9.14
CA GLY A 78 -0.49 8.92 10.28
C GLY A 78 -0.22 9.64 11.60
N SER A 79 1.03 10.05 11.84
CA SER A 79 1.39 10.80 13.05
C SER A 79 0.78 12.21 13.07
N LEU A 80 0.82 12.92 11.94
CA LEU A 80 0.22 14.26 11.81
C LEU A 80 -1.30 14.22 11.98
N LEU A 81 -1.99 13.29 11.31
CA LEU A 81 -3.45 13.19 11.40
C LEU A 81 -3.90 12.75 12.79
N SER A 82 -3.18 11.81 13.41
CA SER A 82 -3.44 11.40 14.80
C SER A 82 -3.27 12.57 15.78
N GLY A 83 -2.18 13.33 15.65
CA GLY A 83 -1.95 14.54 16.45
C GLY A 83 -3.04 15.60 16.23
N TYR A 84 -3.48 15.81 14.99
CA TYR A 84 -4.55 16.75 14.67
C TYR A 84 -5.89 16.33 15.28
N VAL A 85 -6.31 15.08 15.12
CA VAL A 85 -7.55 14.55 15.73
C VAL A 85 -7.47 14.62 17.27
N SER A 86 -6.33 14.25 17.85
CA SER A 86 -6.13 14.30 19.30
C SER A 86 -6.22 15.73 19.84
N SER A 87 -5.64 16.71 19.14
CA SER A 87 -5.71 18.12 19.55
C SER A 87 -7.13 18.71 19.43
N LEU A 88 -7.90 18.33 18.40
CA LEU A 88 -9.31 18.72 18.28
C LEU A 88 -10.17 18.18 19.43
N LEU A 89 -9.99 16.90 19.79
CA LEU A 89 -10.74 16.29 20.89
C LEU A 89 -10.41 16.94 22.25
N LEU A 90 -9.13 17.28 22.48
CA LEU A 90 -8.69 17.95 23.70
C LEU A 90 -9.20 19.41 23.79
N HIS A 91 -9.23 20.12 22.66
CA HIS A 91 -9.77 21.49 22.59
C HIS A 91 -11.26 21.54 22.93
N ASP A 92 -12.06 20.57 22.43
CA ASP A 92 -13.49 20.47 22.72
C ASP A 92 -13.79 20.07 24.18
N SER A 93 -12.80 19.46 24.86
CA SER A 93 -12.92 18.96 26.25
C SER A 93 -12.50 19.99 27.33
N GLY A 94 -12.01 21.18 26.96
CA GLY A 94 -11.69 22.26 27.90
C GLY A 94 -10.47 22.04 28.82
N VAL A 95 -9.65 21.03 28.56
CA VAL A 95 -8.39 20.75 29.29
C VAL A 95 -7.21 21.43 28.60
N ALA A 96 -6.52 22.32 29.30
CA ALA A 96 -5.33 23.01 28.79
C ALA A 96 -4.20 22.01 28.45
N PRO A 97 -3.40 22.27 27.40
CA PRO A 97 -2.47 21.30 26.84
C PRO A 97 -1.21 21.23 27.69
N LEU A 98 -1.14 20.27 28.61
CA LEU A 98 0.11 19.92 29.28
C LEU A 98 0.85 18.89 28.43
N GLU A 99 1.93 19.39 27.81
CA GLU A 99 3.21 18.69 27.68
C GLU A 99 3.15 17.16 27.68
N SER A 100 3.05 16.55 26.50
CA SER A 100 3.86 15.38 26.13
C SER A 100 3.40 14.87 24.78
N LEU A 101 3.98 15.49 23.77
CA LEU A 101 3.99 15.08 22.37
C LEU A 101 4.78 13.78 22.16
N GLN A 102 4.70 12.83 23.09
CA GLN A 102 4.91 11.44 22.75
C GLN A 102 3.60 10.99 22.15
N VAL A 103 3.57 11.04 20.81
CA VAL A 103 2.81 10.08 20.01
C VAL A 103 2.83 8.77 20.79
N GLU A 104 1.72 8.42 21.44
CA GLU A 104 1.53 7.10 22.05
C GLU A 104 1.51 6.16 20.86
N ALA A 105 2.73 5.83 20.42
CA ALA A 105 2.97 4.90 19.36
C ALA A 105 2.28 3.64 19.82
N LEU A 106 1.32 3.19 19.02
CA LEU A 106 0.75 1.86 19.12
C LEU A 106 1.90 0.92 19.51
N PRO A 107 1.75 0.11 20.58
CA PRO A 107 2.87 -0.59 21.22
C PRO A 107 3.79 -1.17 20.16
N PRO A 108 5.13 -1.12 20.34
CA PRO A 108 6.10 -1.39 19.27
C PRO A 108 5.82 -2.71 18.52
N GLU A 109 5.24 -3.68 19.22
CA GLU A 109 4.78 -4.95 18.67
C GLU A 109 3.66 -4.81 17.62
N GLN A 110 2.66 -3.95 17.84
CA GLN A 110 1.57 -3.70 16.91
C GLN A 110 2.02 -2.87 15.71
N THR A 111 2.90 -1.89 15.90
CA THR A 111 3.51 -1.13 14.79
C THR A 111 4.35 -2.05 13.91
N LEU A 112 5.11 -2.97 14.50
CA LEU A 112 5.86 -4.00 13.77
C LEU A 112 4.94 -4.91 12.97
N LEU A 113 3.81 -5.36 13.54
CA LEU A 113 2.82 -6.19 12.84
C LEU A 113 2.19 -5.47 11.64
N ILE A 114 1.84 -4.19 11.78
CA ILE A 114 1.29 -3.38 10.69
C ILE A 114 2.33 -3.22 9.58
N LEU A 115 3.59 -2.96 9.94
CA LEU A 115 4.70 -2.86 8.97
C LEU A 115 4.93 -4.20 8.26
N LEU A 116 4.94 -5.31 8.98
CA LEU A 116 5.07 -6.66 8.42
C LEU A 116 3.92 -6.99 7.47
N LEU A 117 2.68 -6.64 7.84
CA LEU A 117 1.52 -6.81 6.97
C LEU A 117 1.67 -5.99 5.68
N GLY A 118 2.08 -4.72 5.79
CA GLY A 118 2.38 -3.87 4.64
C GLY A 118 3.44 -4.48 3.72
N CYS A 119 4.55 -4.94 4.29
CA CYS A 119 5.61 -5.65 3.57
C CYS A 119 5.09 -6.93 2.90
N ALA A 120 4.24 -7.71 3.57
CA ALA A 120 3.64 -8.92 3.02
C ALA A 120 2.71 -8.61 1.84
N VAL A 121 1.89 -7.56 1.93
CA VAL A 121 1.02 -7.11 0.82
C VAL A 121 1.86 -6.68 -0.39
N ILE A 122 2.93 -5.92 -0.16
CA ILE A 122 3.87 -5.52 -1.22
C ILE A 122 4.56 -6.75 -1.84
N ALA A 123 5.01 -7.69 -1.01
CA ALA A 123 5.64 -8.92 -1.46
C ALA A 123 4.68 -9.80 -2.29
N ILE A 124 3.40 -9.88 -1.91
CA ILE A 124 2.37 -10.57 -2.68
C ILE A 124 2.12 -9.85 -4.01
N ALA A 125 2.02 -8.52 -4.02
CA ALA A 125 1.87 -7.74 -5.25
C ALA A 125 3.07 -7.92 -6.21
N LEU A 126 4.29 -7.95 -5.65
CA LEU A 126 5.52 -8.28 -6.37
C LEU A 126 5.50 -9.72 -6.90
N ALA A 127 5.09 -10.69 -6.09
CA ALA A 127 5.02 -12.09 -6.49
C ALA A 127 3.99 -12.30 -7.60
N VAL A 128 2.80 -11.71 -7.47
CA VAL A 128 1.74 -11.76 -8.50
C VAL A 128 2.22 -11.12 -9.79
N SER A 129 2.93 -10.01 -9.71
CA SER A 129 3.45 -9.38 -10.91
C SER A 129 4.63 -10.11 -11.53
N CYS A 130 5.60 -10.59 -10.75
CA CYS A 130 6.64 -11.49 -11.22
C CYS A 130 6.01 -12.75 -11.86
N ALA A 131 5.00 -13.34 -11.24
CA ALA A 131 4.28 -14.48 -11.79
C ALA A 131 3.55 -14.13 -13.08
N ALA A 132 2.88 -12.98 -13.20
CA ALA A 132 2.25 -12.52 -14.45
C ALA A 132 3.28 -12.30 -15.57
N VAL A 133 4.47 -11.80 -15.23
CA VAL A 133 5.62 -11.62 -16.13
C VAL A 133 6.18 -12.97 -16.60
N LEU A 134 6.33 -13.95 -15.70
CA LEU A 134 6.82 -15.29 -16.05
C LEU A 134 5.76 -16.18 -16.72
N ALA A 135 4.48 -16.03 -16.37
CA ALA A 135 3.36 -16.83 -16.89
C ALA A 135 3.05 -16.53 -18.36
N LYS A 136 3.38 -15.33 -18.85
CA LYS A 136 3.45 -15.08 -20.30
C LYS A 136 4.69 -15.75 -20.86
N SER A 137 4.53 -17.03 -21.20
CA SER A 137 5.62 -17.82 -21.74
C SER A 137 6.14 -17.18 -23.06
N PRO A 138 7.47 -17.05 -23.19
CA PRO A 138 8.15 -16.46 -24.36
C PRO A 138 7.88 -17.20 -25.68
N LYS A 139 7.26 -18.39 -25.63
CA LYS A 139 6.98 -19.22 -26.80
C LYS A 139 5.86 -18.65 -27.69
N SER A 140 4.89 -17.91 -27.13
CA SER A 140 3.81 -17.29 -27.92
C SER A 140 4.25 -16.01 -28.65
N ILE A 141 5.26 -15.31 -28.13
CA ILE A 141 5.81 -14.10 -28.78
C ILE A 141 6.67 -14.50 -29.98
N LEU A 142 7.40 -15.61 -29.88
CA LEU A 142 8.21 -16.16 -30.97
C LEU A 142 7.40 -16.92 -32.03
N SER A 143 6.25 -17.52 -31.69
CA SER A 143 5.41 -18.20 -32.68
C SER A 143 4.52 -17.27 -33.50
N SER A 144 4.40 -16.00 -33.11
CA SER A 144 3.68 -14.96 -33.89
C SER A 144 4.59 -14.23 -34.89
N MET A 145 5.89 -14.54 -34.92
CA MET A 145 6.87 -14.02 -35.88
C MET A 145 7.35 -15.08 -36.89
N ARG A 146 6.54 -16.12 -37.13
CA ARG A 146 6.70 -17.03 -38.25
C ARG A 146 5.41 -17.00 -39.08
#